data_AF-A0A925LT02-F1
#
_entry.id   AF-A0A925LT02-F1
#
_cell.length_a   1.000
_cell.length_b   1.000
_cell.length_c   1.000
_cell.angle_alpha   90.00
_cell.angle_beta   90.00
_cell.angle_gamma   90.00
#
_symmetry.space_group_name_H-M   'P 1'
#
loop_
_entity.id
_entity.type
_entity.pdbx_description
1 polymer ?
#
loop_
_entity_poly.entity_id
_entity_poly.type
_entity_poly.pdbx_seq_one_letter_code
_entity_poly.pdbx_strand_id
1 'polypeptide(L)'
;QEFVQFMPQLFQQYHETRRTLDQTHGPGWDHLLNGMKTQLAALVHPTFLIETPWPWLIQYPRYFMGIRQRLLRLSSGGLKTEQSLESEFAPWLARYEQTLKDHQRQHRIDPMLTHYRWMLEEFRIQLFAQKLGTAVSVSAAKLEEQWARIL
;
A
#
# COMPACT_ATOMS: atom_id res chain seq x y z
N GLN A 1 -23.60 -10.70 -7.83
CA GLN A 1 -24.24 -10.10 -6.63
C GLN A 1 -23.20 -9.60 -5.63
N GLU A 2 -22.08 -10.29 -5.42
CA GLU A 2 -20.99 -9.87 -4.51
C GLU A 2 -20.40 -8.48 -4.81
N PHE A 3 -20.17 -8.14 -6.09
CA PHE A 3 -19.63 -6.83 -6.46
C PHE A 3 -20.49 -5.65 -5.97
N VAL A 4 -21.82 -5.74 -6.15
CA VAL A 4 -22.76 -4.67 -5.77
C VAL A 4 -22.79 -4.47 -4.24
N GLN A 5 -22.57 -5.52 -3.47
CA GLN A 5 -22.49 -5.45 -2.01
C GLN A 5 -21.12 -4.93 -1.53
N PHE A 6 -20.05 -5.23 -2.28
CA PHE A 6 -18.69 -4.83 -1.95
C PHE A 6 -18.43 -3.32 -2.20
N MET A 7 -18.95 -2.76 -3.29
CA MET A 7 -18.65 -1.39 -3.69
C MET A 7 -18.99 -0.31 -2.64
N PRO A 8 -20.15 -0.35 -1.94
CA PRO A 8 -20.45 0.59 -0.87
C PRO A 8 -19.42 0.53 0.26
N GLN A 9 -19.05 -0.69 0.69
CA GLN A 9 -18.06 -0.87 1.75
C GLN A 9 -16.69 -0.34 1.32
N LEU A 10 -16.26 -0.63 0.09
CA LEU A 10 -15.00 -0.15 -0.46
C LEU A 10 -14.91 1.39 -0.40
N PHE A 11 -15.93 2.08 -0.92
CA PHE A 11 -15.92 3.55 -0.97
C PHE A 11 -16.11 4.21 0.39
N GLN A 12 -16.91 3.60 1.28
CA GLN A 12 -17.01 4.06 2.67
C GLN A 12 -15.63 4.00 3.35
N GLN A 13 -14.94 2.86 3.23
CA GLN A 13 -13.63 2.67 3.84
C GLN A 13 -12.56 3.60 3.24
N TYR A 14 -12.61 3.83 1.94
CA TYR A 14 -11.78 4.83 1.28
C TYR A 14 -12.04 6.24 1.82
N HIS A 15 -13.31 6.65 1.91
CA HIS A 15 -13.69 7.97 2.38
C HIS A 15 -13.25 8.20 3.83
N GLU A 16 -13.49 7.23 4.72
CA GLU A 16 -13.03 7.26 6.11
C GLU A 16 -11.51 7.42 6.19
N THR A 17 -10.74 6.60 5.46
CA THR A 17 -9.27 6.71 5.45
C THR A 17 -8.80 8.06 4.95
N ARG A 18 -9.34 8.54 3.83
CA ARG A 18 -8.97 9.84 3.26
C ARG A 18 -9.25 10.97 4.24
N ARG A 19 -10.44 10.97 4.84
CA ARG A 19 -10.82 11.98 5.84
C ARG A 19 -9.88 11.97 7.05
N THR A 20 -9.58 10.80 7.61
CA THR A 20 -8.64 10.70 8.75
C THR A 20 -7.25 11.21 8.36
N LEU A 21 -6.78 10.86 7.16
CA LEU A 21 -5.47 11.26 6.65
C LEU A 21 -5.37 12.77 6.43
N ASP A 22 -6.44 13.41 5.95
CA ASP A 22 -6.51 14.86 5.75
C ASP A 22 -6.60 15.63 7.08
N GLN A 23 -7.17 15.02 8.12
CA GLN A 23 -7.35 15.65 9.44
C GLN A 23 -6.14 15.44 10.37
N THR A 24 -5.34 14.41 10.13
CA THR A 24 -4.18 14.08 10.96
C THR A 24 -3.01 15.01 10.64
N HIS A 25 -2.45 15.64 11.68
CA HIS A 25 -1.31 16.54 11.58
C HIS A 25 -0.50 16.48 12.86
N GLY A 26 0.80 16.75 12.76
CA GLY A 26 1.70 16.79 13.91
C GLY A 26 3.13 17.14 13.50
N PRO A 27 3.95 17.64 14.43
CA PRO A 27 5.32 18.05 14.13
C PRO A 27 6.16 16.87 13.59
N GLY A 28 6.80 17.05 12.43
CA GLY A 28 7.67 16.04 11.83
C GLY A 28 6.94 14.87 11.17
N TRP A 29 5.62 14.95 10.97
CA TRP A 29 4.84 13.86 10.36
C TRP A 29 4.69 13.98 8.84
N ASP A 30 5.04 15.14 8.27
CA ASP A 30 4.74 15.49 6.86
C ASP A 30 5.20 14.43 5.86
N HIS A 31 6.42 13.91 6.01
CA HIS A 31 6.94 12.88 5.13
C HIS A 31 6.11 11.58 5.19
N LEU A 32 5.74 11.13 6.39
CA LEU A 32 4.94 9.93 6.60
C LEU A 32 3.50 10.11 6.09
N LEU A 33 2.89 11.26 6.37
CA LEU A 33 1.55 11.59 5.88
C LEU A 33 1.52 11.66 4.35
N ASN A 34 2.53 12.26 3.73
CA ASN A 34 2.66 12.29 2.28
C ASN A 34 2.86 10.89 1.69
N GLY A 35 3.66 10.03 2.31
CA GLY A 35 3.81 8.63 1.90
C GLY A 35 2.48 7.87 1.91
N MET A 36 1.69 8.03 2.99
CA MET A 36 0.34 7.42 3.07
C MET A 36 -0.65 8.01 2.06
N LYS A 37 -0.57 9.32 1.75
CA LYS A 37 -1.38 9.96 0.70
C LYS A 37 -1.05 9.39 -0.67
N THR A 38 0.25 9.24 -0.98
CA THR A 38 0.72 8.63 -2.23
C THR A 38 0.28 7.16 -2.33
N GLN A 39 0.38 6.38 -1.25
CA GLN A 39 -0.12 5.00 -1.22
C GLN A 39 -1.63 4.94 -1.53
N LEU A 40 -2.43 5.78 -0.87
CA LEU A 40 -3.87 5.81 -1.08
C LEU A 40 -4.25 6.20 -2.51
N ALA A 41 -3.56 7.19 -3.08
CA ALA A 41 -3.75 7.61 -4.47
C ALA A 41 -3.32 6.53 -5.48
N ALA A 42 -2.28 5.76 -5.17
CA ALA A 42 -1.83 4.66 -6.00
C ALA A 42 -2.78 3.43 -5.97
N LEU A 43 -3.56 3.25 -4.89
CA LEU A 43 -4.63 2.26 -4.85
C LEU A 43 -5.87 2.76 -5.61
N VAL A 44 -6.28 4.01 -5.38
CA VAL A 44 -7.52 4.57 -5.95
C VAL A 44 -7.21 5.57 -7.06
N HIS A 45 -6.52 5.11 -8.11
CA HIS A 45 -6.27 5.88 -9.34
C HIS A 45 -7.49 5.85 -10.27
N PRO A 46 -7.61 6.70 -11.31
CA PRO A 46 -8.84 6.86 -12.09
C PRO A 46 -9.43 5.58 -12.71
N THR A 47 -8.58 4.60 -13.04
CA THR A 47 -8.94 3.35 -13.74
C THR A 47 -8.86 2.11 -12.86
N PHE A 48 -8.71 2.27 -11.53
CA PHE A 48 -8.40 1.16 -10.63
C PHE A 48 -9.41 0.01 -10.64
N LEU A 49 -10.70 0.28 -10.85
CA LEU A 49 -11.74 -0.75 -10.93
C LEU A 49 -11.63 -1.64 -12.18
N ILE A 50 -10.95 -1.15 -13.21
CA ILE A 50 -10.74 -1.86 -14.47
C ILE A 50 -9.38 -2.58 -14.43
N GLU A 51 -8.35 -1.89 -13.94
CA GLU A 51 -6.96 -2.38 -13.98
C GLU A 51 -6.61 -3.31 -12.81
N THR A 52 -7.34 -3.25 -11.70
CA THR A 52 -7.06 -4.09 -10.53
C THR A 52 -7.76 -5.45 -10.64
N PRO A 53 -7.01 -6.57 -10.64
CA PRO A 53 -7.62 -7.90 -10.59
C PRO A 53 -8.46 -8.10 -9.32
N TRP A 54 -9.60 -8.79 -9.46
CA TRP A 54 -10.54 -9.03 -8.36
C TRP A 54 -9.89 -9.53 -7.05
N PRO A 55 -8.94 -10.51 -7.06
CA PRO A 55 -8.31 -10.99 -5.84
C PRO A 55 -7.58 -9.92 -5.03
N TRP A 56 -7.13 -8.85 -5.68
CA TRP A 56 -6.48 -7.71 -5.03
C TRP A 56 -7.47 -6.61 -4.68
N LEU A 57 -8.46 -6.36 -5.54
CA LEU A 57 -9.47 -5.34 -5.30
C LEU A 57 -10.22 -5.60 -4.00
N ILE A 58 -10.60 -6.86 -3.71
CA ILE A 58 -11.28 -7.23 -2.47
C ILE A 58 -10.45 -6.97 -1.20
N GLN A 59 -9.12 -6.80 -1.34
CA GLN A 59 -8.22 -6.53 -0.22
C GLN A 59 -8.09 -5.04 0.10
N TYR A 60 -8.60 -4.14 -0.76
CA TYR A 60 -8.46 -2.70 -0.57
C TYR A 60 -8.99 -2.19 0.78
N PRO A 61 -10.17 -2.64 1.27
CA PRO A 61 -10.61 -2.27 2.62
C PRO A 61 -9.58 -2.58 3.71
N ARG A 62 -8.87 -3.71 3.59
CA ARG A 62 -7.79 -4.10 4.52
C ARG A 62 -6.57 -3.19 4.38
N TYR A 63 -6.17 -2.83 3.16
CA TYR A 63 -5.10 -1.85 2.93
C TYR A 63 -5.46 -0.47 3.50
N PHE A 64 -6.71 -0.03 3.35
CA PHE A 64 -7.22 1.21 3.93
C PHE A 64 -7.21 1.18 5.47
N MET A 65 -7.60 0.06 6.08
CA MET A 65 -7.46 -0.17 7.53
C MET A 65 -5.99 -0.11 7.96
N GLY A 66 -5.06 -0.67 7.18
CA GLY A 66 -3.63 -0.60 7.43
C GLY A 66 -3.12 0.85 7.52
N ILE A 67 -3.51 1.70 6.57
CA ILE A 67 -3.20 3.14 6.62
C ILE A 67 -3.76 3.78 7.90
N ARG A 68 -5.02 3.49 8.27
CA ARG A 68 -5.61 4.05 9.50
C ARG A 68 -4.93 3.57 10.77
N GLN A 69 -4.40 2.35 10.82
CA GLN A 69 -3.60 1.88 11.98
C GLN A 69 -2.30 2.66 12.13
N ARG A 70 -1.65 3.04 11.02
CA ARG A 70 -0.47 3.93 11.05
C ARG A 70 -0.83 5.31 11.59
N LEU A 71 -1.93 5.90 11.10
CA LEU A 71 -2.43 7.20 11.59
C LEU A 71 -2.79 7.18 13.08
N LEU A 72 -3.42 6.11 13.55
CA LEU A 72 -3.70 5.90 14.97
C LEU A 72 -2.40 5.85 15.78
N ARG A 73 -1.39 5.14 15.29
CA ARG A 73 -0.09 5.02 15.94
C ARG A 73 0.65 6.36 16.04
N LEU A 74 0.61 7.17 14.98
CA LEU A 74 1.17 8.53 15.01
C LEU A 74 0.46 9.37 16.08
N SER A 75 -0.87 9.35 16.07
CA SER A 75 -1.71 10.09 17.02
C SER A 75 -1.50 9.66 18.48
N SER A 76 -1.07 8.42 18.71
CA SER A 76 -0.75 7.89 20.04
C SER A 76 0.74 7.99 20.42
N GLY A 77 1.52 8.85 19.73
CA GLY A 77 2.92 9.13 20.08
C GLY A 77 3.96 8.18 19.47
N GLY A 78 3.58 7.32 18.53
CA GLY A 78 4.45 6.31 17.91
C GLY A 78 5.31 6.80 16.74
N LEU A 79 5.70 8.08 16.70
CA LEU A 79 6.46 8.67 15.57
C LEU A 79 7.75 7.92 15.28
N LYS A 80 8.58 7.64 16.30
CA LYS A 80 9.86 6.93 16.12
C LYS A 80 9.66 5.53 15.53
N THR A 81 8.63 4.83 15.98
CA THR A 81 8.29 3.49 15.46
C THR A 81 7.87 3.57 13.99
N GLU A 82 7.00 4.51 13.63
CA GLU A 82 6.61 4.70 12.22
C GLU A 82 7.79 5.09 11.33
N GLN A 83 8.70 5.96 11.80
CA GLN A 83 9.91 6.31 11.05
C GLN A 83 10.82 5.10 10.82
N SER A 84 11.00 4.25 11.83
CA SER A 84 11.80 3.04 11.72
C SER A 84 11.21 2.06 10.69
N LEU A 85 9.90 1.82 10.74
CA LEU A 85 9.22 0.91 9.82
C LEU A 85 9.15 1.47 8.40
N GLU A 86 8.94 2.79 8.25
CA GLU A 86 9.00 3.44 6.93
C GLU A 86 10.40 3.34 6.33
N SER A 87 11.46 3.48 7.14
CA SER A 87 12.84 3.33 6.68
C SER A 87 13.15 1.90 6.22
N GLU A 88 12.55 0.90 6.85
CA GLU A 88 12.63 -0.50 6.41
C GLU A 88 11.87 -0.73 5.09
N PHE A 89 10.73 -0.09 4.91
CA PHE A 89 9.87 -0.27 3.75
C PHE A 89 10.34 0.50 2.50
N ALA A 90 10.83 1.74 2.68
CA ALA A 90 11.10 2.69 1.60
C ALA A 90 12.03 2.16 0.49
N PRO A 91 13.12 1.41 0.77
CA PRO A 91 13.99 0.88 -0.28
C PRO A 91 13.26 -0.05 -1.27
N TRP A 92 12.31 -0.85 -0.78
CA TRP A 92 11.54 -1.78 -1.62
C TRP A 92 10.62 -1.05 -2.59
N LEU A 93 9.99 0.03 -2.13
CA LEU A 93 9.14 0.88 -2.95
C LEU A 93 9.98 1.65 -3.99
N ALA A 94 11.09 2.26 -3.56
CA ALA A 94 11.96 3.04 -4.45
C ALA A 94 12.47 2.20 -5.62
N ARG A 95 12.91 0.97 -5.34
CA ARG A 95 13.38 0.03 -6.36
C ARG A 95 12.26 -0.37 -7.34
N TYR A 96 11.04 -0.60 -6.84
CA TYR A 96 9.86 -0.85 -7.68
C TYR A 96 9.53 0.34 -8.58
N GLU A 97 9.47 1.55 -8.03
CA GLU A 97 9.12 2.76 -8.77
C GLU A 97 10.14 3.10 -9.85
N GLN A 98 11.43 2.89 -9.58
CA GLN A 98 12.49 3.05 -10.58
C GLN A 98 12.30 2.09 -11.75
N THR A 99 12.12 0.80 -11.45
CA THR A 99 11.94 -0.24 -12.48
C THR A 99 10.65 -0.06 -13.26
N LEU A 100 9.57 0.37 -12.61
CA LEU A 100 8.31 0.70 -13.26
C LEU A 100 8.48 1.82 -14.28
N LYS A 101 9.20 2.90 -13.93
CA LYS A 101 9.49 4.00 -14.85
C LYS A 101 10.30 3.54 -16.06
N ASP A 102 11.29 2.67 -15.85
CA ASP A 102 12.11 2.13 -16.94
C ASP A 102 11.29 1.21 -17.86
N HIS A 103 10.45 0.33 -17.31
CA HIS A 103 9.52 -0.49 -18.10
C HIS A 103 8.52 0.38 -18.88
N GLN A 104 7.98 1.44 -18.29
CA GLN A 104 7.08 2.37 -18.97
C GLN A 104 7.75 3.06 -20.16
N ARG A 105 9.01 3.52 -20.02
CA ARG A 105 9.79 4.10 -21.12
C ARG A 105 10.02 3.12 -22.26
N GLN A 106 10.08 1.82 -21.95
CA GLN A 106 10.27 0.74 -22.91
C GLN A 106 8.95 0.16 -23.44
N HIS A 107 7.79 0.69 -23.01
CA HIS A 107 6.47 0.11 -23.27
C HIS A 107 6.36 -1.39 -22.89
N ARG A 108 7.13 -1.81 -21.89
CA ARG A 108 7.16 -3.18 -21.37
C ARG A 108 6.11 -3.34 -20.28
N ILE A 109 5.28 -4.38 -20.40
CA ILE A 109 4.39 -4.83 -19.33
C ILE A 109 5.03 -6.08 -18.73
N ASP A 110 5.38 -6.01 -17.45
CA ASP A 110 6.03 -7.11 -16.74
C ASP A 110 5.10 -7.68 -15.65
N PRO A 111 4.55 -8.90 -15.84
CA PRO A 111 3.70 -9.54 -14.85
C PRO A 111 4.39 -9.79 -13.49
N MET A 112 5.71 -9.99 -13.47
CA MET A 112 6.47 -10.20 -12.23
C MET A 112 6.59 -8.90 -11.45
N LEU A 113 6.76 -7.77 -12.14
CA LEU A 113 6.73 -6.44 -11.52
C LEU A 113 5.33 -6.10 -11.00
N THR A 114 4.28 -6.42 -11.77
CA THR A 114 2.89 -6.28 -11.33
C THR A 114 2.59 -7.13 -10.10
N HIS A 115 3.10 -8.36 -10.03
CA HIS A 115 2.94 -9.18 -8.82
C HIS A 115 3.66 -8.57 -7.62
N TYR A 116 4.88 -8.10 -7.82
CA TYR A 116 5.68 -7.42 -6.79
C TYR A 116 4.98 -6.19 -6.22
N ARG A 117 4.28 -5.40 -7.07
CA ARG A 117 3.44 -4.26 -6.63
C ARG A 117 2.43 -4.66 -5.56
N TRP A 118 1.82 -5.84 -5.66
CA TRP A 118 0.86 -6.33 -4.68
C TRP A 118 1.55 -6.93 -3.45
N MET A 119 2.68 -7.59 -3.63
CA MET A 119 3.51 -8.05 -2.51
C MET A 119 3.95 -6.88 -1.61
N LEU A 120 4.21 -5.69 -2.18
CA LEU A 120 4.49 -4.48 -1.39
C LEU A 120 3.32 -4.09 -0.48
N GLU A 121 2.06 -4.23 -0.90
CA GLU A 121 0.92 -3.94 -0.01
C GLU A 121 0.77 -4.96 1.10
N GLU A 122 0.98 -6.25 0.81
CA GLU A 122 1.02 -7.28 1.86
C GLU A 122 2.17 -7.05 2.83
N PHE A 123 3.34 -6.65 2.33
CA PHE A 123 4.47 -6.33 3.20
C PHE A 123 4.20 -5.10 4.07
N ARG A 124 3.51 -4.08 3.54
CA ARG A 124 3.03 -2.97 4.39
C ARG A 124 2.09 -3.46 5.48
N ILE A 125 1.15 -4.35 5.18
CA ILE A 125 0.28 -4.91 6.23
C ILE A 125 1.11 -5.70 7.27
N GLN A 126 2.10 -6.47 6.83
CA GLN A 126 3.01 -7.19 7.71
C GLN A 126 3.83 -6.26 8.62
N LEU A 127 4.31 -5.13 8.13
CA LEU A 127 5.09 -4.18 8.93
C LEU A 127 4.22 -3.31 9.84
N PHE A 128 3.16 -2.75 9.27
CA PHE A 128 2.40 -1.68 9.89
C PHE A 128 1.12 -2.15 10.57
N ALA A 129 0.59 -3.32 10.22
CA ALA A 129 -0.77 -3.70 10.62
C ALA A 129 -0.96 -5.21 10.82
N GLN A 130 -0.01 -5.88 11.49
CA GLN A 130 0.04 -7.34 11.64
C GLN A 130 -1.29 -7.99 12.08
N LYS A 131 -2.03 -7.33 12.98
CA LYS A 131 -3.32 -7.83 13.49
C LYS A 131 -4.40 -7.98 12.41
N LEU A 132 -4.26 -7.33 11.26
CA LEU A 132 -5.19 -7.45 10.13
C LEU A 132 -4.99 -8.73 9.32
N GLY A 133 -3.85 -9.41 9.48
CA GLY A 133 -3.47 -10.56 8.67
C GLY A 133 -3.13 -10.18 7.22
N THR A 134 -2.46 -11.10 6.54
CA THR A 134 -2.09 -10.97 5.12
C THR A 134 -2.87 -11.95 4.27
N ALA A 135 -3.24 -11.55 3.05
CA ALA A 135 -3.84 -12.47 2.08
C ALA A 135 -2.76 -13.43 1.54
N VAL A 136 -1.54 -12.93 1.42
CA VAL A 136 -0.34 -13.71 1.11
C VAL A 136 0.75 -13.29 2.08
N SER A 137 1.36 -14.26 2.76
CA SER A 137 2.50 -13.97 3.64
C SER A 137 3.67 -13.44 2.82
N VAL A 138 4.07 -12.19 3.05
CA VAL A 138 5.21 -11.54 2.42
C VAL A 138 6.22 -11.10 3.49
N SER A 139 7.50 -11.38 3.22
CA SER A 139 8.66 -10.95 4.00
C SER A 139 9.69 -10.31 3.08
N ALA A 140 10.72 -9.67 3.64
CA ALA A 140 11.85 -9.16 2.88
C ALA A 140 12.49 -10.24 1.99
N ALA A 141 12.68 -11.45 2.50
CA ALA A 141 13.23 -12.58 1.73
C ALA A 141 12.36 -12.92 0.50
N LYS A 142 11.04 -12.97 0.67
CA LYS A 142 10.11 -13.24 -0.44
C LYS A 142 10.08 -12.09 -1.46
N LEU A 143 10.24 -10.85 -1.00
CA LEU A 143 10.40 -9.71 -1.92
C LEU A 143 11.68 -9.87 -2.75
N GLU A 144 12.81 -10.28 -2.16
CA GLU A 144 14.02 -10.54 -2.94
C GLU A 144 13.88 -11.69 -3.92
N GLU A 145 13.27 -12.80 -3.49
CA GLU A 145 12.97 -13.93 -4.38
C GLU A 145 12.13 -13.50 -5.58
N GLN A 146 11.09 -12.70 -5.35
CA GLN A 146 10.27 -12.17 -6.44
C GLN A 146 11.06 -11.16 -7.29
N TRP A 147 11.91 -10.35 -6.67
CA TRP A 147 12.72 -9.37 -7.40
C TRP A 147 13.69 -10.02 -8.38
N ALA A 148 14.30 -11.14 -7.99
CA ALA A 148 15.18 -11.92 -8.86
C ALA A 148 14.49 -12.44 -10.14
N ARG A 149 13.14 -12.47 -10.17
CA ARG A 149 12.34 -12.89 -11.33
C ARG A 149 11.95 -11.72 -12.26
N ILE A 150 12.21 -10.48 -11.86
CA ILE A 150 11.94 -9.26 -12.64
C ILE A 150 13.15 -8.90 -13.51
N LEU A 151 14.35 -9.14 -12.98
CA LEU A 151 15.62 -9.03 -13.70
C LEU A 151 15.66 -9.97 -14.91
#